data_AF-B7IZ76-F1
#
_entry.id   AF-B7IZ76-F1
#
_cell.length_a   1.000
_cell.length_b   1.000
_cell.length_c   1.000
_cell.angle_alpha   90.00
_cell.angle_beta   90.00
_cell.angle_gamma   90.00
#
_symmetry.space_group_name_H-M   'P 1'
#
loop_
_entity.id
_entity.type
_entity.pdbx_description
1 polymer ?
#
loop_
_entity_poly.entity_id
_entity_poly.type
_entity_poly.pdbx_seq_one_letter_code
_entity_poly.pdbx_strand_id
1 'polypeptide(L)'
;MNYLKVNLTVRLDENKVSEKKFTKLATRVFDVFSNLSNYMSSEQKMGFVIHSRTIEINISKVENGSCYKKLKKSLKLIEKYIKSDDLQKLGSVYCSHSDKEILVFAFHNIIYLSDIVVGKGKNKVQHIMNLKGKEVMFNIDEGIDENLIESTVVVAHFIT
;
A
#
# COMPACT_ATOMS: atom_id res chain seq x y z
N MET A 1 1.07 -21.11 9.79
CA MET A 1 -0.03 -20.60 8.92
C MET A 1 0.41 -19.25 8.40
N ASN A 2 0.45 -19.05 7.09
CA ASN A 2 0.94 -17.79 6.51
C ASN A 2 -0.09 -16.67 6.70
N TYR A 3 0.37 -15.44 6.85
CA TYR A 3 -0.47 -14.27 7.05
C TYR A 3 0.05 -13.06 6.29
N LEU A 4 -0.89 -12.18 5.94
CA LEU A 4 -0.70 -10.87 5.37
C LEU A 4 -1.02 -9.84 6.45
N LYS A 5 -0.03 -9.05 6.88
CA LYS A 5 -0.23 -7.91 7.77
C LYS A 5 -0.24 -6.63 6.96
N VAL A 6 -1.31 -5.85 7.08
CA VAL A 6 -1.47 -4.56 6.39
C VAL A 6 -1.49 -3.47 7.44
N ASN A 7 -0.61 -2.49 7.30
CA ASN A 7 -0.56 -1.27 8.12
C ASN A 7 -0.59 -0.06 7.19
N LEU A 8 -1.69 0.70 7.19
CA LEU A 8 -1.87 1.86 6.33
C LEU A 8 -2.50 3.02 7.12
N THR A 9 -1.99 4.22 6.87
CA THR A 9 -2.59 5.49 7.27
C THR A 9 -2.73 6.35 6.03
N VAL A 10 -3.97 6.64 5.63
CA VAL A 10 -4.25 7.31 4.36
C VAL A 10 -5.14 8.51 4.57
N ARG A 11 -4.64 9.69 4.18
CA ARG A 11 -5.40 10.93 4.13
C ARG A 11 -6.10 11.08 2.78
N LEU A 12 -7.41 11.29 2.80
CA LEU A 12 -8.20 11.52 1.59
C LEU A 12 -8.33 13.01 1.28
N ASP A 13 -8.46 13.33 0.00
CA ASP A 13 -8.65 14.67 -0.53
C ASP A 13 -10.00 15.25 -0.08
N GLU A 14 -9.92 16.33 0.68
CA GLU A 14 -11.06 17.07 1.21
C GLU A 14 -11.96 17.64 0.12
N ASN A 15 -11.37 17.95 -1.05
CA ASN A 15 -12.08 18.46 -2.22
C ASN A 15 -12.78 17.35 -3.00
N LYS A 16 -12.30 16.10 -2.93
CA LYS A 16 -12.94 14.93 -3.58
C LYS A 16 -13.99 14.29 -2.67
N VAL A 17 -13.82 14.37 -1.35
CA VAL A 17 -14.66 13.68 -0.37
C VAL A 17 -15.14 14.65 0.71
N SER A 18 -16.40 15.09 0.57
CA SER A 18 -17.11 15.80 1.63
C SER A 18 -17.24 14.93 2.88
N GLU A 19 -17.34 15.54 4.06
CA GLU A 19 -17.51 14.85 5.35
C GLU A 19 -18.63 13.78 5.33
N LYS A 20 -19.82 14.13 4.80
CA LYS A 20 -20.96 13.21 4.67
C LYS A 20 -20.66 11.98 3.81
N LYS A 21 -19.79 12.12 2.80
CA LYS A 21 -19.36 11.02 1.93
C LYS A 21 -18.20 10.23 2.54
N PHE A 22 -17.42 10.85 3.43
CA PHE A 22 -16.23 10.25 4.02
C PHE A 22 -16.55 9.02 4.85
N THR A 23 -17.51 9.11 5.77
CA THR A 23 -17.89 7.96 6.62
C THR A 23 -18.34 6.75 5.80
N LYS A 24 -19.19 6.97 4.78
CA LYS A 24 -19.63 5.92 3.84
C LYS A 24 -18.47 5.31 3.06
N LEU A 25 -17.51 6.13 2.64
CA LEU A 25 -16.31 5.66 1.96
C LEU A 25 -15.40 4.85 2.89
N ALA A 26 -15.19 5.33 4.12
CA ALA A 26 -14.40 4.64 5.14
C ALA A 26 -14.99 3.25 5.46
N THR A 27 -16.31 3.14 5.66
CA THR A 27 -16.99 1.85 5.82
C THR A 27 -16.75 0.94 4.63
N ARG A 28 -16.90 1.45 3.40
CA ARG A 28 -16.64 0.66 2.19
C ARG A 28 -15.18 0.19 2.11
N VAL A 29 -14.22 1.02 2.51
CA VAL A 29 -12.82 0.63 2.58
C VAL A 29 -12.65 -0.51 3.59
N PHE A 30 -13.19 -0.37 4.80
CA PHE A 30 -13.13 -1.42 5.83
C PHE A 30 -13.74 -2.74 5.37
N ASP A 31 -14.88 -2.71 4.68
CA ASP A 31 -15.53 -3.92 4.16
C ASP A 31 -14.60 -4.66 3.19
N VAL A 32 -13.93 -3.93 2.28
CA VAL A 32 -13.05 -4.55 1.29
C VAL A 32 -11.77 -5.09 1.96
N PHE A 33 -11.20 -4.37 2.94
CA PHE A 33 -10.02 -4.83 3.69
C PHE A 33 -10.34 -5.99 4.65
N SER A 34 -11.52 -6.01 5.26
CA SER A 34 -11.98 -7.13 6.10
C SER A 34 -12.10 -8.44 5.30
N ASN A 35 -12.42 -8.33 4.01
CA ASN A 35 -12.63 -9.46 3.10
C ASN A 35 -11.38 -9.88 2.28
N LEU A 36 -10.18 -9.43 2.68
CA LEU A 36 -8.93 -9.85 2.03
C LEU A 36 -8.72 -11.37 2.09
N SER A 37 -9.18 -12.03 3.17
CA SER A 37 -9.24 -13.48 3.27
C SER A 37 -10.61 -13.93 3.75
N ASN A 38 -11.02 -15.14 3.35
CA ASN A 38 -12.33 -15.71 3.72
C ASN A 38 -12.29 -16.40 5.11
N TYR A 39 -11.16 -16.33 5.82
CA TYR A 39 -10.97 -16.98 7.10
C TYR A 39 -11.23 -16.00 8.26
N MET A 40 -11.98 -16.46 9.26
CA MET A 40 -12.43 -15.65 10.41
C MET A 40 -11.29 -15.24 11.36
N SER A 41 -10.18 -15.99 11.46
CA SER A 41 -9.10 -15.67 12.40
C SER A 41 -8.24 -14.50 11.90
N SER A 42 -8.53 -13.29 12.38
CA SER A 42 -7.76 -12.09 12.05
C SER A 42 -7.84 -11.03 13.14
N GLU A 43 -6.69 -10.53 13.57
CA GLU A 43 -6.63 -9.27 14.32
C GLU A 43 -6.98 -8.13 13.36
N GLN A 44 -7.95 -7.30 13.74
CA GLN A 44 -8.41 -6.19 12.93
C GLN A 44 -8.60 -4.95 13.79
N LYS A 45 -7.80 -3.92 13.52
CA LYS A 45 -7.97 -2.58 14.06
C LYS A 45 -8.07 -1.62 12.89
N MET A 46 -9.27 -1.09 12.68
CA MET A 46 -9.56 -0.13 11.63
C MET A 46 -10.26 1.07 12.26
N GLY A 47 -9.88 2.27 11.84
CA GLY A 47 -10.37 3.52 12.41
C GLY A 47 -10.34 4.64 11.38
N PHE A 48 -11.05 5.72 11.66
CA PHE A 48 -10.97 6.91 10.83
C PHE A 48 -11.15 8.18 11.66
N VAL A 49 -10.55 9.27 11.19
CA VAL A 49 -10.72 10.60 11.75
C VAL A 49 -11.47 11.44 10.73
N ILE A 50 -12.70 11.84 11.07
CA ILE A 50 -13.60 12.57 10.18
C ILE A 50 -12.98 13.92 9.78
N HIS A 51 -12.49 14.67 10.76
CA HIS A 51 -11.96 16.03 10.56
C HIS A 51 -10.83 16.07 9.52
N SER A 52 -9.85 15.17 9.65
CA SER A 52 -8.70 15.08 8.74
C SER A 52 -8.94 14.14 7.55
N ARG A 53 -10.13 13.54 7.42
CA ARG A 53 -10.47 12.49 6.43
C ARG A 53 -9.40 11.40 6.33
N THR A 54 -8.88 10.99 7.49
CA THR A 54 -7.82 9.98 7.58
C THR A 54 -8.43 8.62 7.87
N ILE A 55 -8.00 7.60 7.13
CA ILE A 55 -8.37 6.20 7.33
C ILE A 55 -7.12 5.45 7.83
N GLU A 56 -7.29 4.68 8.89
CA GLU A 56 -6.27 3.83 9.49
C GLU A 56 -6.68 2.36 9.36
N ILE A 57 -5.77 1.53 8.85
CA ILE A 57 -5.97 0.10 8.65
C ILE A 57 -4.77 -0.62 9.26
N ASN A 58 -4.99 -1.40 10.32
CA ASN A 58 -4.02 -2.30 10.90
C ASN A 58 -4.68 -3.67 11.06
N ILE A 59 -4.46 -4.55 10.09
CA ILE A 59 -5.09 -5.87 10.04
C ILE A 59 -4.06 -6.97 9.79
N SER A 60 -4.31 -8.15 10.35
CA SER A 60 -3.57 -9.38 10.04
C SER A 60 -4.54 -10.43 9.54
N LYS A 61 -4.37 -10.88 8.30
CA LYS A 61 -5.28 -11.82 7.62
C LYS A 61 -4.53 -13.07 7.22
N VAL A 62 -5.16 -14.23 7.39
CA VAL A 62 -4.65 -15.49 6.85
C VAL A 62 -4.39 -15.34 5.35
N GLU A 63 -3.18 -15.66 4.92
CA GLU A 63 -2.80 -15.51 3.54
C GLU A 63 -3.34 -16.68 2.70
N ASN A 64 -3.93 -16.34 1.55
CA ASN A 64 -4.30 -17.29 0.51
C ASN A 64 -3.90 -16.71 -0.85
N GLY A 65 -3.92 -17.55 -1.90
CA GLY A 65 -3.47 -17.14 -3.25
C GLY A 65 -4.21 -15.95 -3.87
N SER A 66 -5.32 -15.48 -3.28
CA SER A 66 -6.08 -14.31 -3.75
C SER A 66 -5.82 -13.02 -2.97
N CYS A 67 -5.15 -13.08 -1.80
CA CYS A 67 -5.02 -11.93 -0.90
C CYS A 67 -4.35 -10.73 -1.56
N TYR A 68 -3.24 -10.93 -2.28
CA TYR A 68 -2.52 -9.85 -2.95
C TYR A 68 -3.34 -9.20 -4.08
N LYS A 69 -4.11 -10.00 -4.85
CA LYS A 69 -5.02 -9.49 -5.88
C LYS A 69 -6.15 -8.66 -5.26
N LYS A 70 -6.70 -9.11 -4.13
CA LYS A 70 -7.73 -8.37 -3.38
C LYS A 70 -7.15 -7.08 -2.79
N LEU A 71 -5.96 -7.12 -2.20
CA LEU A 71 -5.23 -5.95 -1.69
C LEU A 71 -5.05 -4.88 -2.78
N LYS A 72 -4.55 -5.26 -3.97
CA LYS A 72 -4.43 -4.33 -5.11
C LYS A 72 -5.76 -3.68 -5.46
N LYS A 73 -6.88 -4.41 -5.42
CA LYS A 73 -8.22 -3.84 -5.64
C LYS A 73 -8.63 -2.88 -4.53
N SER A 74 -8.33 -3.20 -3.27
CA SER A 74 -8.60 -2.33 -2.13
C SER A 74 -7.80 -1.02 -2.21
N LEU A 75 -6.52 -1.09 -2.56
CA LEU A 75 -5.68 0.08 -2.76
C LEU A 75 -6.16 0.94 -3.94
N LYS A 76 -6.65 0.33 -5.04
CA LYS A 76 -7.28 1.06 -6.16
C LYS A 76 -8.53 1.83 -5.76
N LEU A 77 -9.26 1.36 -4.75
CA LEU A 77 -10.40 2.11 -4.21
C LEU A 77 -9.91 3.39 -3.52
N ILE A 78 -8.83 3.29 -2.75
CA ILE A 78 -8.22 4.41 -2.03
C ILE A 78 -7.58 5.42 -2.99
N GLU A 79 -6.84 4.96 -4.01
CA GLU A 79 -6.12 5.79 -5.00
C GLU A 79 -7.02 6.86 -5.65
N LYS A 80 -8.31 6.57 -5.84
CA LYS A 80 -9.27 7.53 -6.42
C LYS A 80 -9.47 8.79 -5.59
N TYR A 81 -9.19 8.72 -4.30
CA TYR A 81 -9.54 9.74 -3.33
C TYR A 81 -8.33 10.32 -2.60
N ILE A 82 -7.10 9.88 -2.90
CA ILE A 82 -5.91 10.50 -2.31
C ILE A 82 -5.66 11.88 -2.93
N LYS A 83 -5.09 12.77 -2.11
CA LYS A 83 -4.36 13.96 -2.57
C LYS A 83 -2.92 13.82 -2.09
N SER A 84 -2.02 13.56 -3.02
CA SER A 84 -0.58 13.49 -2.76
C SER A 84 0.10 14.16 -3.94
N ASP A 85 0.48 15.41 -3.73
CA ASP A 85 1.31 16.16 -4.68
C ASP A 85 2.78 15.78 -4.42
N ASP A 86 3.17 15.72 -3.14
CA ASP A 86 4.47 15.20 -2.69
C ASP A 86 4.45 13.70 -2.38
N LEU A 87 5.64 13.11 -2.32
CA LEU A 87 5.83 11.71 -1.93
C LEU A 87 5.39 11.51 -0.47
N GLN A 88 4.55 10.50 -0.25
CA GLN A 88 4.07 10.14 1.08
C GLN A 88 4.12 8.63 1.28
N LYS A 89 4.79 8.18 2.35
CA LYS A 89 4.69 6.79 2.82
C LYS A 89 3.32 6.59 3.47
N LEU A 90 2.48 5.75 2.85
CA LEU A 90 1.16 5.40 3.36
C LEU A 90 1.22 4.27 4.41
N GLY A 91 2.30 3.50 4.42
CA GLY A 91 2.51 2.39 5.35
C GLY A 91 3.19 1.20 4.68
N SER A 92 2.86 -0.01 5.14
CA SER A 92 3.47 -1.24 4.64
C SER A 92 2.55 -2.46 4.67
N VAL A 93 2.93 -3.46 3.89
CA VAL A 93 2.28 -4.75 3.81
C VAL A 93 3.35 -5.82 3.98
N TYR A 94 3.20 -6.65 5.00
CA TYR A 94 4.10 -7.75 5.28
C TYR A 94 3.46 -9.09 4.91
N CYS A 95 4.19 -9.90 4.15
CA CYS A 95 3.81 -11.23 3.69
C CYS A 95 4.67 -12.28 4.40
N SER A 96 4.08 -13.07 5.31
CA SER A 96 4.86 -13.99 6.15
C SER A 96 5.40 -15.20 5.39
N HIS A 97 4.80 -15.60 4.27
CA HIS A 97 5.26 -16.77 3.49
C HIS A 97 6.62 -16.56 2.83
N SER A 98 6.94 -15.30 2.48
CA SER A 98 8.17 -14.89 1.80
C SER A 98 9.05 -14.00 2.66
N ASP A 99 8.68 -13.81 3.93
CA ASP A 99 9.33 -12.88 4.87
C ASP A 99 9.61 -11.52 4.22
N LYS A 100 8.58 -10.99 3.56
CA LYS A 100 8.72 -9.85 2.64
C LYS A 100 7.87 -8.68 3.08
N GLU A 101 8.51 -7.52 3.23
CA GLU A 101 7.83 -6.25 3.39
C GLU A 101 7.70 -5.51 2.06
N ILE A 102 6.50 -4.98 1.81
CA ILE A 102 6.15 -4.14 0.68
C ILE A 102 5.74 -2.79 1.24
N LEU A 103 6.52 -1.76 0.95
CA LEU A 103 6.22 -0.39 1.31
C LEU A 103 5.19 0.20 0.35
N VAL A 104 4.26 0.96 0.89
CA VAL A 104 3.17 1.59 0.12
C VAL A 104 3.39 3.08 0.12
N PHE A 105 3.55 3.66 -1.06
CA PHE A 105 3.76 5.09 -1.25
C PHE A 105 2.63 5.70 -2.09
N ALA A 106 2.38 6.98 -1.88
CA ALA A 106 1.61 7.83 -2.78
C ALA A 106 2.51 8.91 -3.35
N PHE A 107 2.40 9.16 -4.66
CA PHE A 107 3.05 10.29 -5.32
C PHE A 107 2.24 10.71 -6.55
N HIS A 108 2.01 12.02 -6.73
CA HIS A 108 1.14 12.58 -7.77
C HIS A 108 -0.19 11.83 -7.93
N ASN A 109 -0.86 11.56 -6.80
CA ASN A 109 -2.15 10.84 -6.71
C ASN A 109 -2.13 9.40 -7.24
N ILE A 110 -0.95 8.77 -7.38
CA ILE A 110 -0.78 7.37 -7.76
C ILE A 110 -0.21 6.60 -6.58
N ILE A 111 -0.70 5.38 -6.35
CA ILE A 111 -0.14 4.48 -5.34
C ILE A 111 0.92 3.58 -5.97
N TYR A 112 2.05 3.51 -5.29
CA TYR A 112 3.20 2.66 -5.62
C TYR A 112 3.42 1.61 -4.53
N LEU A 113 3.76 0.41 -4.97
CA LEU A 113 4.21 -0.69 -4.13
C LEU A 113 5.70 -0.87 -4.38
N SER A 114 6.51 -0.78 -3.32
CA SER A 114 7.96 -0.91 -3.39
C SER A 114 8.40 -2.05 -2.52
N ASP A 115 9.19 -2.97 -3.07
CA ASP A 115 9.76 -4.07 -2.32
C ASP A 115 11.18 -4.41 -2.76
N ILE A 116 11.90 -5.16 -1.93
CA ILE A 116 13.25 -5.63 -2.25
C ILE A 116 13.17 -7.06 -2.76
N VAL A 117 13.77 -7.32 -3.92
CA VAL A 117 13.86 -8.65 -4.52
C VAL A 117 15.29 -8.97 -4.92
N VAL A 118 15.55 -10.26 -5.15
CA VAL A 118 16.83 -10.72 -5.70
C VAL A 118 16.76 -10.62 -7.23
N GLY A 119 17.63 -9.79 -7.81
CA GLY A 119 17.77 -9.63 -9.24
C GLY A 119 18.44 -10.83 -9.92
N LYS A 120 18.45 -10.83 -11.26
CA LYS A 120 19.04 -11.91 -12.08
C LYS A 120 20.53 -12.15 -11.78
N GLY A 121 21.25 -11.12 -11.35
CA GLY A 121 22.66 -11.19 -10.96
C GLY A 121 22.91 -11.58 -9.50
N LYS A 122 21.87 -12.03 -8.77
CA LYS A 122 21.88 -12.23 -7.30
C LYS A 122 22.12 -10.95 -6.48
N ASN A 123 22.06 -9.79 -7.12
CA ASN A 123 22.10 -8.49 -6.46
C ASN A 123 20.73 -8.14 -5.86
N LYS A 124 20.72 -7.30 -4.82
CA LYS A 124 19.47 -6.74 -4.29
C LYS A 124 18.97 -5.66 -5.25
N VAL A 125 17.70 -5.73 -5.62
CA VAL A 125 17.05 -4.72 -6.45
C VAL A 125 15.79 -4.22 -5.77
N GLN A 126 15.54 -2.93 -5.86
CA GLN A 126 14.25 -2.35 -5.53
C GLN A 126 13.33 -2.57 -6.70
N HIS A 127 12.22 -3.25 -6.47
CA HIS A 127 11.16 -3.40 -7.44
C HIS A 127 10.00 -2.48 -7.04
N ILE A 128 9.58 -1.64 -7.98
CA ILE A 128 8.54 -0.63 -7.78
C ILE A 128 7.45 -0.84 -8.82
N MET A 129 6.21 -0.94 -8.37
CA MET A 129 5.05 -1.18 -9.24
C MET A 129 3.90 -0.24 -8.86
N ASN A 130 3.30 0.41 -9.86
CA ASN A 130 2.06 1.16 -9.65
C ASN A 130 0.81 0.25 -9.72
N LEU A 131 -0.34 0.73 -9.26
CA LEU A 131 -1.57 -0.08 -9.30
C LEU A 131 -2.08 -0.37 -10.73
N LYS A 132 -1.57 0.32 -11.76
CA LYS A 132 -1.87 0.03 -13.17
C LYS A 132 -1.04 -1.14 -13.73
N GLY A 133 -0.05 -1.63 -12.97
CA GLY A 133 0.80 -2.75 -13.35
C GLY A 133 2.07 -2.35 -14.13
N LYS A 134 2.39 -1.06 -14.21
CA LYS A 134 3.71 -0.64 -14.70
C LYS A 134 4.72 -0.85 -13.58
N GLU A 135 5.86 -1.43 -13.93
CA GLU A 135 6.91 -1.83 -13.00
C GLU A 135 8.29 -1.36 -13.49
N VAL A 136 9.17 -1.04 -12.54
CA VAL A 136 10.57 -0.73 -12.75
C VAL A 136 11.42 -1.35 -11.67
N MET A 137 12.69 -1.60 -11.98
CA MET A 137 13.66 -2.17 -11.06
C MET A 137 14.91 -1.28 -10.99
N PHE A 138 15.36 -1.00 -9.77
CA PHE A 138 16.60 -0.26 -9.50
C PHE A 138 17.58 -1.16 -8.76
N ASN A 139 18.84 -1.17 -9.19
CA ASN A 139 19.88 -1.83 -8.41
C ASN A 139 20.13 -1.06 -7.11
N ILE A 140 20.33 -1.78 -6.03
CA ILE A 140 20.69 -1.19 -4.73
C ILE A 140 22.08 -1.69 -4.36
N ASP A 141 23.05 -0.78 -4.32
CA ASP A 141 24.37 -1.06 -3.75
C ASP A 141 24.28 -1.10 -2.21
N GLU A 142 25.21 -1.78 -1.55
CA GLU A 142 25.11 -2.12 -0.12
C GLU A 142 24.83 -0.90 0.79
N GLY A 143 23.64 -0.89 1.41
CA GLY A 143 23.19 0.16 2.33
C GLY A 143 21.78 0.64 1.96
N ILE A 144 20.74 -0.04 2.44
CA ILE A 144 19.36 0.44 2.28
C ILE A 144 19.13 1.52 3.34
N ASP A 145 19.13 2.78 2.92
CA ASP A 145 18.50 3.86 3.67
C ASP A 145 17.06 4.05 3.14
N GLU A 146 16.11 4.35 4.03
CA GLU A 146 14.72 4.66 3.64
C GLU A 146 14.68 5.82 2.64
N ASN A 147 15.61 6.79 2.76
CA ASN A 147 15.75 7.91 1.84
C ASN A 147 16.03 7.48 0.38
N LEU A 148 16.76 6.36 0.20
CA LEU A 148 17.07 5.81 -1.12
C LEU A 148 15.81 5.18 -1.74
N ILE A 149 15.01 4.48 -0.94
CA ILE A 149 13.74 3.87 -1.36
C ILE A 149 12.75 4.94 -1.79
N GLU A 150 12.68 6.05 -1.07
CA GLU A 150 11.79 7.16 -1.38
C GLU A 150 12.17 7.85 -2.69
N SER A 151 13.47 8.11 -2.88
CA SER A 151 14.00 8.77 -4.08
C SER A 151 13.69 7.97 -5.36
N THR A 152 13.84 6.65 -5.33
CA THR A 152 13.57 5.78 -6.49
C THR A 152 12.09 5.66 -6.81
N VAL A 153 11.17 5.84 -5.86
CA VAL A 153 9.73 5.92 -6.14
C VAL A 153 9.39 7.18 -6.95
N VAL A 154 10.02 8.31 -6.62
CA VAL A 154 9.90 9.54 -7.41
C VAL A 154 10.44 9.33 -8.82
N VAL A 155 11.63 8.73 -8.95
CA VAL A 155 12.20 8.42 -10.28
C VAL A 155 11.29 7.47 -11.06
N ALA A 156 10.74 6.43 -10.42
CA ALA A 156 9.82 5.48 -11.03
C ALA A 156 8.61 6.19 -11.65
N HIS A 157 8.06 7.22 -11.00
CA HIS A 157 6.94 7.98 -11.54
C HIS A 157 7.26 8.65 -12.89
N PHE A 158 8.44 9.23 -13.03
CA PHE A 158 8.82 9.94 -14.26
C PHE A 158 9.13 9.01 -15.43
N ILE A 159 9.46 7.75 -15.16
CA ILE A 159 9.83 6.77 -16.20
C ILE A 159 8.75 5.71 -16.46
N THR A 160 7.61 5.74 -15.76
CA THR A 160 6.49 4.77 -15.92
C THR A 160 5.26 5.32 -16.61
#